data_AF-A0A248VNP0-F1
#
_entry.id   AF-A0A248VNP0-F1
#
_cell.length_a   1.000
_cell.length_b   1.000
_cell.length_c   1.000
_cell.angle_alpha   90.00
_cell.angle_beta   90.00
_cell.angle_gamma   90.00
#
_symmetry.space_group_name_H-M   'P 1'
#
loop_
_entity.id
_entity.type
_entity.pdbx_description
1 polymer ?
#
loop_
_entity_poly.entity_id
_entity_poly.type
_entity_poly.pdbx_seq_one_letter_code
_entity_poly.pdbx_strand_id
1 'polypeptide(L)'
;MADATISWDAANNRGDWSMSGPLLTTGNDLQTAIIISIFSDRMAQPGDVIPDGSGDPRGWWADDTVPIGSRLWLLRRAKQTKETLQKAYDYLAEALQWMVDDGVVGRFDISTQWVRTSVLGAQITAYKPDGTLLTTGRYTWAWEGIN
;
A
#
# COMPACT_ATOMS: atom_id res chain seq x y z
N MET A 1 -0.75 -13.37 -20.60
CA MET A 1 -1.95 -12.99 -19.81
C MET A 1 -2.36 -11.60 -20.30
N ALA A 2 -3.64 -11.33 -20.53
CA ALA A 2 -4.10 -10.00 -20.93
C ALA A 2 -4.46 -9.21 -19.67
N ASP A 3 -3.98 -7.97 -19.57
CA ASP A 3 -4.25 -7.03 -18.49
C ASP A 3 -5.01 -5.80 -19.02
N ALA A 4 -5.49 -4.96 -18.09
CA ALA A 4 -6.09 -3.68 -18.42
C ALA A 4 -5.90 -2.70 -17.24
N THR A 5 -5.55 -1.46 -17.54
CA THR A 5 -5.36 -0.40 -16.56
C THR A 5 -6.69 0.28 -16.24
N ILE A 6 -6.97 0.47 -14.94
CA ILE A 6 -8.06 1.32 -14.46
C ILE A 6 -7.48 2.68 -14.08
N SER A 7 -7.96 3.74 -14.71
CA SER A 7 -7.69 5.12 -14.29
C SER A 7 -8.64 5.49 -13.15
N TRP A 8 -8.09 6.01 -12.05
CA TRP A 8 -8.89 6.41 -10.89
C TRP A 8 -9.07 7.94 -10.84
N ASP A 9 -10.33 8.37 -10.93
CA ASP A 9 -10.74 9.76 -10.70
C ASP A 9 -11.05 9.95 -9.21
N ALA A 10 -10.04 10.36 -8.46
CA ALA A 10 -10.13 10.54 -7.01
C ALA A 10 -11.11 11.64 -6.59
N ALA A 11 -11.38 12.63 -7.45
CA ALA A 11 -12.32 13.70 -7.13
C ALA A 11 -13.78 13.20 -7.14
N ASN A 12 -14.07 12.19 -7.97
CA ASN A 12 -15.41 11.65 -8.16
C ASN A 12 -15.57 10.21 -7.64
N ASN A 13 -14.53 9.63 -7.03
CA ASN A 13 -14.50 8.26 -6.52
C ASN A 13 -14.95 7.20 -7.55
N ARG A 14 -14.44 7.31 -8.79
CA ARG A 14 -14.79 6.39 -9.88
C ARG A 14 -13.55 5.90 -10.61
N GLY A 15 -13.61 4.64 -11.03
CA GLY A 15 -12.62 4.03 -11.92
C GLY A 15 -13.16 3.99 -13.35
N ASP A 16 -12.30 4.25 -14.33
CA ASP A 16 -12.64 4.17 -15.74
C ASP A 16 -11.56 3.43 -16.55
N TRP A 17 -11.97 2.77 -17.63
CA TRP A 17 -11.07 2.12 -18.57
C TRP A 17 -10.77 3.06 -19.74
N SER A 18 -9.49 3.19 -20.09
CA SER A 18 -9.07 3.98 -21.24
C SER A 18 -8.73 3.09 -22.44
N MET A 19 -9.05 3.56 -23.64
CA MET A 19 -8.72 2.87 -24.90
C MET A 19 -7.35 3.34 -25.43
N SER A 20 -6.57 2.40 -25.98
CA SER A 20 -5.41 2.64 -26.82
C SER A 20 -5.69 2.09 -28.22
N GLY A 21 -6.29 2.92 -29.08
CA GLY A 21 -6.79 2.49 -30.37
C GLY A 21 -7.95 1.48 -30.21
N PRO A 22 -7.93 0.30 -30.86
CA PRO A 22 -8.97 -0.72 -30.69
C PRO A 22 -8.82 -1.57 -29.42
N LEU A 23 -7.78 -1.34 -28.61
CA LEU A 23 -7.47 -2.12 -27.41
C LEU A 23 -7.75 -1.30 -26.14
N LEU A 24 -7.88 -1.99 -25.00
CA LEU A 24 -7.78 -1.34 -23.70
C LEU A 24 -6.33 -0.95 -23.41
N THR A 25 -6.14 0.11 -22.63
CA THR A 25 -4.83 0.51 -22.12
C THR A 25 -4.33 -0.55 -21.15
N THR A 26 -3.08 -0.95 -21.29
CA THR A 26 -2.42 -1.97 -20.47
C THR A 26 -1.22 -1.37 -19.72
N GLY A 27 -0.73 -2.08 -18.69
CA GLY A 27 0.40 -1.69 -17.86
C GLY A 27 0.04 -1.13 -16.49
N ASN A 28 1.00 -0.39 -15.90
CA ASN A 28 1.03 0.02 -14.50
C ASN A 28 1.18 -1.14 -13.49
N ASP A 29 1.76 -2.27 -13.91
CA ASP A 29 1.93 -3.47 -13.09
C ASP A 29 2.64 -3.18 -11.76
N LEU A 30 3.69 -2.35 -11.78
CA LEU A 30 4.40 -1.96 -10.55
C LEU A 30 3.49 -1.17 -9.60
N GLN A 31 2.71 -0.22 -10.12
CA GLN A 31 1.79 0.56 -9.28
C GLN A 31 0.68 -0.33 -8.73
N THR A 32 0.14 -1.24 -9.54
CA THR A 32 -0.86 -2.22 -9.13
C THR A 32 -0.29 -3.13 -8.04
N ALA A 33 0.92 -3.64 -8.22
CA ALA A 33 1.60 -4.48 -7.23
C ALA A 33 1.83 -3.72 -5.91
N ILE A 34 2.22 -2.44 -5.98
CA ILE A 34 2.36 -1.56 -4.79
C ILE A 34 1.02 -1.42 -4.08
N ILE A 35 -0.05 -1.09 -4.82
CA ILE A 35 -1.41 -0.93 -4.27
C ILE A 35 -1.87 -2.22 -3.60
N ILE A 36 -1.72 -3.37 -4.26
CA ILE A 36 -2.09 -4.67 -3.68
C ILE A 36 -1.28 -4.95 -2.41
N SER A 37 0.02 -4.67 -2.44
CA SER A 37 0.90 -4.90 -1.29
C SER A 37 0.55 -4.02 -0.09
N ILE A 38 0.16 -2.76 -0.29
CA ILE A 38 -0.12 -1.87 0.84
C ILE A 38 -1.59 -1.90 1.29
N PHE A 39 -2.53 -2.27 0.42
CA PHE A 39 -3.98 -2.23 0.70
C PHE A 39 -4.68 -3.57 0.80
N SER A 40 -3.96 -4.69 0.63
CA SER A 40 -4.46 -5.98 1.10
C SER A 40 -4.11 -6.16 2.58
N ASP A 41 -4.95 -6.86 3.32
CA ASP A 41 -4.70 -7.14 4.73
C ASP A 41 -3.70 -8.29 4.86
N ARG A 42 -2.52 -8.01 5.41
CA ARG A 42 -1.59 -9.05 5.87
C ARG A 42 -2.01 -9.53 7.25
N MET A 43 -1.82 -10.81 7.50
CA MET A 43 -2.09 -11.45 8.78
C MET A 43 -1.30 -10.79 9.93
N ALA A 44 -1.96 -10.57 11.07
CA ALA A 44 -1.32 -10.06 12.29
C ALA A 44 -0.30 -11.05 12.85
N GLN A 45 0.80 -10.53 13.41
CA GLN A 45 1.81 -11.34 14.09
C GLN A 45 1.32 -11.75 15.50
N PRO A 46 1.84 -12.84 16.09
CA PRO A 46 1.40 -13.30 17.41
C PRO A 46 1.48 -12.28 18.56
N GLY A 47 2.29 -11.22 18.42
CA GLY A 47 2.41 -10.13 19.41
C GLY A 47 1.56 -8.90 19.11
N ASP A 48 0.86 -8.87 17.98
CA ASP A 48 0.05 -7.71 17.57
C ASP A 48 -1.27 -7.67 18.32
N VAL A 49 -1.68 -6.46 18.74
CA VAL A 49 -2.98 -6.23 19.36
C VAL A 49 -4.03 -6.00 18.28
N ILE A 50 -5.05 -6.86 18.24
CA ILE A 50 -6.16 -6.75 17.28
C ILE A 50 -7.13 -5.65 17.76
N PRO A 51 -7.30 -4.53 17.02
CA PRO A 51 -7.95 -3.32 17.55
C PRO A 51 -9.44 -3.46 17.89
N ASP A 52 -10.16 -4.42 17.29
CA ASP A 52 -11.58 -4.65 17.58
C ASP A 52 -11.85 -5.77 18.58
N GLY A 53 -10.79 -6.38 19.13
CA GLY A 53 -10.93 -7.45 20.13
C GLY A 53 -11.54 -8.75 19.59
N SER A 54 -11.73 -8.88 18.28
CA SER A 54 -12.29 -10.09 17.66
C SER A 54 -11.37 -11.31 17.80
N GLY A 55 -10.06 -11.09 17.92
CA GLY A 55 -9.06 -12.14 17.84
C GLY A 55 -8.80 -12.63 16.41
N ASP A 56 -9.45 -12.04 15.40
CA ASP A 56 -9.21 -12.35 13.99
C ASP A 56 -7.92 -11.67 13.49
N PRO A 57 -6.88 -12.44 13.11
CA PRO A 57 -5.64 -11.88 12.62
C PRO A 57 -5.74 -11.40 11.17
N ARG A 58 -6.90 -11.52 10.50
CA ARG A 58 -7.10 -11.27 9.07
C ARG A 58 -6.12 -12.05 8.20
N GLY A 59 -5.93 -11.62 6.97
CA GLY A 59 -5.00 -12.21 6.00
C GLY A 59 -5.50 -12.05 4.58
N TRP A 60 -4.61 -12.28 3.62
CA TRP A 60 -4.95 -12.25 2.21
C TRP A 60 -5.21 -13.68 1.73
N TRP A 61 -6.34 -13.91 1.07
CA TRP A 61 -6.77 -15.24 0.65
C TRP A 61 -5.81 -15.89 -0.37
N ALA A 62 -5.00 -15.09 -1.06
CA ALA A 62 -4.02 -15.54 -2.05
C ALA A 62 -2.59 -15.56 -1.49
N ASP A 63 -2.41 -15.46 -0.17
CA ASP A 63 -1.11 -15.64 0.46
C ASP A 63 -0.55 -17.05 0.22
N ASP A 64 0.77 -17.11 -0.01
CA ASP A 64 1.53 -18.36 -0.10
C ASP A 64 2.83 -18.21 0.70
N THR A 65 4.01 -18.45 0.08
CA THR A 65 5.31 -18.44 0.77
C THR A 65 5.76 -17.05 1.20
N VAL A 66 5.41 -16.01 0.43
CA VAL A 66 5.65 -14.61 0.77
C VAL A 66 4.30 -13.98 1.06
N PRO A 67 4.02 -13.54 2.30
CA PRO A 67 2.75 -12.91 2.62
C PRO A 67 2.67 -11.58 1.88
N ILE A 68 1.54 -11.29 1.25
CA ILE A 68 1.25 -10.00 0.61
C ILE A 68 0.32 -9.20 1.52
N GLY A 69 0.30 -7.88 1.33
CA GLY A 69 -0.50 -6.99 2.15
C GLY A 69 0.31 -6.29 3.23
N SER A 70 -0.37 -5.40 3.94
CA SER A 70 0.18 -4.66 5.06
C SER A 70 -0.64 -4.86 6.33
N ARG A 71 0.01 -4.59 7.46
CA ARG A 71 -0.64 -4.59 8.78
C ARG A 71 -1.17 -3.19 9.17
N LEU A 72 -1.33 -2.29 8.20
CA LEU A 72 -1.84 -0.92 8.45
C LEU A 72 -3.24 -0.91 9.08
N TRP A 73 -4.04 -1.94 8.85
CA TRP A 73 -5.34 -2.11 9.48
C TRP A 73 -5.27 -2.23 11.02
N LEU A 74 -4.12 -2.64 11.59
CA LEU A 74 -3.87 -2.63 13.04
C LEU A 74 -3.80 -1.21 13.62
N LEU A 75 -3.55 -0.21 12.78
CA LEU A 75 -3.50 1.21 13.19
C LEU A 75 -4.89 1.86 13.18
N ARG A 76 -5.94 1.10 12.88
CA ARG A 76 -7.31 1.62 12.91
C ARG A 76 -7.63 2.13 14.32
N ARG A 77 -7.98 3.42 14.43
CA ARG A 77 -8.23 4.15 15.69
C ARG A 77 -7.02 4.24 16.63
N ALA A 78 -5.80 4.03 16.11
CA ALA A 78 -4.59 4.29 16.89
C ALA A 78 -4.39 5.79 17.07
N LYS A 79 -3.95 6.19 18.27
CA LYS A 79 -3.72 7.60 18.61
C LYS A 79 -2.78 8.28 17.61
N GLN A 80 -3.03 9.56 17.31
CA GLN A 80 -2.11 10.37 16.51
C GLN A 80 -0.80 10.67 17.24
N THR A 81 0.19 9.80 17.07
CA THR A 81 1.51 9.91 17.71
C THR A 81 2.63 9.70 16.71
N LYS A 82 3.86 10.04 17.10
CA LYS A 82 5.07 9.70 16.33
C LYS A 82 5.29 8.18 16.27
N GLU A 83 4.94 7.46 17.33
CA GLU A 83 5.05 6.00 17.37
C GLU A 83 4.11 5.34 16.34
N THR A 84 2.89 5.84 16.20
CA THR A 84 1.93 5.37 15.19
C THR A 84 2.44 5.63 13.77
N LEU A 85 3.09 6.77 13.51
CA LEU A 85 3.73 7.03 12.21
C LEU A 85 4.88 6.05 11.94
N GLN A 86 5.72 5.78 12.95
CA GLN A 86 6.80 4.81 12.81
C GLN A 86 6.24 3.41 12.50
N LYS A 87 5.20 2.95 13.21
CA LYS A 87 4.54 1.67 12.89
C LYS A 87 3.98 1.64 11.48
N ALA A 88 3.39 2.75 11.02
CA ALA A 88 2.90 2.83 9.65
C ALA A 88 4.04 2.71 8.63
N TYR A 89 5.18 3.35 8.88
CA TYR A 89 6.37 3.20 8.06
C TYR A 89 6.86 1.75 8.06
N ASP A 90 6.97 1.12 9.24
CA ASP A 90 7.45 -0.26 9.38
C ASP A 90 6.55 -1.24 8.62
N TYR A 91 5.22 -1.10 8.73
CA TYR A 91 4.27 -1.95 8.00
C TYR A 91 4.29 -1.72 6.50
N LEU A 92 4.52 -0.49 6.03
CA LEU A 92 4.68 -0.19 4.61
C LEU A 92 5.99 -0.77 4.06
N ALA A 93 7.09 -0.63 4.79
CA ALA A 93 8.38 -1.19 4.40
C ALA A 93 8.30 -2.73 4.33
N GLU A 94 7.70 -3.36 5.33
CA GLU A 94 7.49 -4.82 5.39
C GLU A 94 6.60 -5.32 4.25
N ALA A 95 5.59 -4.54 3.85
CA ALA A 95 4.69 -4.89 2.76
C ALA A 95 5.37 -4.81 1.38
N LEU A 96 6.34 -3.92 1.21
CA LEU A 96 7.00 -3.65 -0.06
C LEU A 96 8.32 -4.42 -0.25
N GLN A 97 8.86 -5.00 0.83
CA GLN A 97 10.17 -5.65 0.84
C GLN A 97 10.33 -6.74 -0.24
N TRP A 98 9.27 -7.51 -0.50
CA TRP A 98 9.32 -8.59 -1.48
C TRP A 98 9.70 -8.10 -2.90
N MET A 99 9.30 -6.89 -3.28
CA MET A 99 9.67 -6.33 -4.60
C MET A 99 11.15 -5.97 -4.70
N VAL A 100 11.78 -5.68 -3.56
CA VAL A 100 13.22 -5.47 -3.47
C VAL A 100 13.95 -6.81 -3.52
N ASP A 101 13.45 -7.79 -2.78
CA ASP A 101 14.03 -9.14 -2.72
C ASP A 101 13.98 -9.84 -4.09
N ASP A 102 12.89 -9.67 -4.84
CA ASP A 102 12.70 -10.18 -6.20
C ASP A 102 13.42 -9.33 -7.28
N GLY A 103 14.04 -8.21 -6.90
CA GLY A 103 14.77 -7.33 -7.81
C GLY A 103 13.89 -6.51 -8.77
N VAL A 104 12.58 -6.46 -8.54
CA VAL A 104 11.62 -5.62 -9.31
C VAL A 104 11.90 -4.14 -9.07
N VAL A 105 12.26 -3.78 -7.85
CA VAL A 105 12.61 -2.43 -7.40
C VAL A 105 13.97 -2.49 -6.69
N GLY A 106 14.84 -1.50 -6.92
CA GLY A 106 16.13 -1.43 -6.22
C GLY A 106 16.02 -0.92 -4.79
N ARG A 107 15.13 0.06 -4.56
CA ARG A 107 14.80 0.59 -3.22
C ARG A 107 13.50 1.40 -3.23
N PHE A 108 12.91 1.55 -2.04
CA PHE A 108 11.81 2.47 -1.79
C PHE A 108 12.23 3.61 -0.86
N ASP A 109 11.81 4.83 -1.17
CA ASP A 109 11.76 5.94 -0.22
C ASP A 109 10.32 6.09 0.28
N ILE A 110 10.11 5.82 1.57
CA ILE A 110 8.82 5.88 2.23
C ILE A 110 8.82 7.04 3.22
N SER A 111 7.81 7.89 3.19
CA SER A 111 7.58 8.89 4.23
C SER A 111 6.14 8.83 4.71
N THR A 112 5.96 8.89 6.03
CA THR A 112 4.67 8.87 6.71
C THR A 112 4.48 10.15 7.51
N GLN A 113 3.31 10.76 7.41
CA GLN A 113 3.01 12.00 8.11
C GLN A 113 1.53 12.10 8.49
N TRP A 114 1.24 12.92 9.50
CA TRP A 114 -0.13 13.38 9.75
C TRP A 114 -0.43 14.54 8.79
N VAL A 115 -1.28 14.30 7.81
CA VAL A 115 -1.63 15.33 6.80
C VAL A 115 -2.59 16.36 7.39
N ARG A 116 -3.51 15.89 8.23
CA ARG A 116 -4.45 16.67 9.04
C ARG A 116 -4.92 15.83 10.22
N THR A 117 -5.71 16.42 11.11
CA THR A 117 -6.36 15.67 12.19
C THR A 117 -7.12 14.49 11.60
N SER A 118 -6.89 13.34 12.22
CA SER A 118 -7.39 12.03 11.84
C SER A 118 -7.00 11.44 10.47
N VAL A 119 -6.00 11.99 9.79
CA VAL A 119 -5.54 11.48 8.47
C VAL A 119 -4.04 11.21 8.44
N LEU A 120 -3.68 9.94 8.32
CA LEU A 120 -2.32 9.48 8.05
C LEU A 120 -2.09 9.47 6.53
N GLY A 121 -1.05 10.13 6.08
CA GLY A 121 -0.60 10.10 4.68
C GLY A 121 0.72 9.36 4.55
N ALA A 122 0.85 8.61 3.46
CA ALA A 122 2.11 7.99 3.06
C ALA A 122 2.48 8.42 1.63
N GLN A 123 3.76 8.72 1.43
CA GLN A 123 4.35 8.89 0.11
C GLN A 123 5.40 7.81 -0.09
N ILE A 124 5.28 7.07 -1.19
CA ILE A 124 6.12 5.93 -1.54
C ILE A 124 6.72 6.21 -2.92
N THR A 125 8.05 6.23 -2.99
CA THR A 125 8.79 6.46 -4.23
C THR A 125 9.67 5.25 -4.51
N ALA A 126 9.52 4.64 -5.69
CA ALA A 126 10.29 3.46 -6.08
C ALA A 126 11.41 3.84 -7.03
N TYR A 127 12.58 3.24 -6.85
CA TYR A 127 13.76 3.46 -7.69
C TYR A 127 14.30 2.13 -8.22
N LYS A 128 14.83 2.13 -9.45
CA LYS A 128 15.67 1.04 -9.98
C LYS A 128 16.99 0.92 -9.20
N PRO A 129 17.68 -0.23 -9.30
CA PRO A 129 19.03 -0.39 -8.74
C PRO A 129 20.05 0.65 -9.22
N ASP A 130 19.87 1.18 -10.44
CA ASP A 130 20.71 2.25 -11.02
C ASP A 130 20.35 3.67 -10.53
N GLY A 131 19.34 3.81 -9.66
CA GLY A 131 18.85 5.09 -9.14
C GLY A 131 17.78 5.77 -10.00
N THR A 132 17.41 5.20 -11.15
CA THR A 132 16.32 5.74 -11.99
C THR A 132 14.98 5.65 -11.27
N LEU A 133 14.21 6.73 -11.25
CA LEU A 133 12.88 6.75 -10.65
C LEU A 133 11.90 5.89 -11.48
N LEU A 134 11.28 4.91 -10.83
CA LEU A 134 10.31 4.00 -11.47
C LEU A 134 8.89 4.55 -11.38
N THR A 135 8.49 4.99 -10.19
CA THR A 135 7.15 5.56 -9.93
C THR A 135 7.13 6.32 -8.61
N THR A 136 6.22 7.30 -8.51
CA THR A 136 5.93 8.03 -7.27
C THR A 136 4.43 7.93 -6.98
N GLY A 137 4.07 7.20 -5.92
CA GLY A 137 2.70 7.11 -5.42
C GLY A 137 2.50 7.97 -4.17
N ARG A 138 1.46 8.81 -4.17
CA ARG A 138 1.02 9.55 -2.97
C ARG A 138 -0.36 9.05 -2.56
N TYR A 139 -0.43 8.39 -1.41
CA TYR A 139 -1.66 7.77 -0.91
C TYR A 139 -2.14 8.52 0.33
N THR A 140 -3.01 9.53 0.11
CA THR A 140 -3.60 10.35 1.18
C THR A 140 -5.04 9.98 1.51
N TRP A 141 -5.73 9.29 0.60
CA TRP A 141 -7.16 9.00 0.68
C TRP A 141 -7.48 7.68 1.37
N ALA A 142 -6.51 6.79 1.55
CA ALA A 142 -6.76 5.45 2.07
C ALA A 142 -6.99 5.35 3.58
N TRP A 143 -6.69 6.42 4.34
CA TRP A 143 -6.68 6.40 5.81
C TRP A 143 -7.46 7.58 6.43
N GLU A 144 -8.68 7.81 5.99
CA GLU A 144 -9.61 8.71 6.68
C GLU A 144 -10.18 8.00 7.94
N GLY A 145 -9.93 8.55 9.13
CA GLY A 145 -10.55 8.07 10.39
C GLY A 145 -9.59 7.54 11.47
N ILE A 146 -8.31 7.90 11.45
CA ILE A 146 -7.35 7.54 12.51
C ILE A 146 -7.38 8.61 13.61
N ASN A 147 -8.27 8.48 14.59
CA ASN A 147 -8.42 9.44 15.69
C ASN A 147 -7.21 9.57 16.63
#